data_AF-A0A382K4E6-F1
#
_entry.id   AF-A0A382K4E6-F1
#
_cell.length_a   1.000
_cell.length_b   1.000
_cell.length_c   1.000
_cell.angle_alpha   90.00
_cell.angle_beta   90.00
_cell.angle_gamma   90.00
#
_symmetry.space_group_name_H-M   'P 1'
#
loop_
_entity.id
_entity.type
_entity.pdbx_description
1 polymer ?
#
loop_
_entity_poly.entity_id
_entity_poly.type
_entity_poly.pdbx_seq_one_letter_code
_entity_poly.pdbx_strand_id
1 'polypeptide(L)'
;VFVEYIGMTPYIDNIKDLWISPTANLIAGRALIEANGWVRNASGFYQKDGQELSLDIQTHEGFIEMRRIAEVVVEQLRAAGIMTTMRSVAGSTWSDNKAFGNFDAVIDWDACGSVNEPWYSMNRYTQQFLRPIDQRASGNNNFVRWSGAGAKTYSQLVAKIGVLPLGDSAIMPLMSEAMKIFMSEQVVIPITQSRKLVPFDTTYWVGWPTQKNNYNHPSTHWQMTHQIIHRLRKAGS
;
A
#
# COMPACT_ATOMS: atom_id res chain seq x y z
N VAL A 1 0.22 -2.29 5.49
CA VAL A 1 -0.38 -3.43 4.76
C VAL A 1 -1.84 -3.62 5.17
N PHE A 2 -2.14 -3.80 6.46
CA PHE A 2 -3.53 -3.89 6.93
C PHE A 2 -4.17 -2.52 7.15
N VAL A 3 -5.46 -2.42 6.88
CA VAL A 3 -6.28 -1.23 7.14
C VAL A 3 -6.79 -1.23 8.58
N GLU A 4 -6.87 -0.06 9.21
CA GLU A 4 -7.23 0.11 10.63
C GLU A 4 -8.75 0.03 10.87
N TYR A 5 -9.33 -1.15 10.65
CA TYR A 5 -10.69 -1.49 11.12
C TYR A 5 -10.64 -2.27 12.43
N ILE A 6 -11.69 -2.18 13.25
CA ILE A 6 -11.78 -2.90 14.54
C ILE A 6 -11.54 -4.41 14.37
N GLY A 7 -12.06 -5.00 13.29
CA GLY A 7 -11.86 -6.42 12.98
C GLY A 7 -10.41 -6.80 12.66
N MET A 8 -9.57 -5.82 12.29
CA MET A 8 -8.15 -6.03 12.01
C MET A 8 -7.24 -5.79 13.21
N THR A 9 -7.73 -5.18 14.29
CA THR A 9 -6.93 -4.83 15.47
C THR A 9 -6.07 -5.98 16.01
N PRO A 10 -6.60 -7.22 16.19
CA PRO A 10 -5.78 -8.32 16.72
C PRO A 10 -4.57 -8.64 15.83
N TYR A 11 -4.72 -8.56 14.50
CA TYR A 11 -3.65 -8.84 13.55
C TYR A 11 -2.63 -7.72 13.51
N ILE A 12 -3.09 -6.47 13.52
CA ILE A 12 -2.26 -5.26 13.53
C ILE A 12 -1.41 -5.21 14.79
N ASP A 13 -2.01 -5.45 15.96
CA ASP A 13 -1.35 -5.42 17.26
C ASP A 13 -0.24 -6.46 17.37
N ASN A 14 -0.45 -7.63 16.77
CA ASN A 14 0.45 -8.77 16.81
C ASN A 14 1.71 -8.63 15.92
N ILE A 15 1.79 -7.58 15.10
CA ILE A 15 2.96 -7.28 14.25
C ILE A 15 3.52 -5.87 14.46
N LYS A 16 3.15 -5.19 15.57
CA LYS A 16 3.60 -3.83 15.88
C LYS A 16 5.12 -3.72 16.00
N ASP A 17 5.77 -4.78 16.45
CA ASP A 17 7.22 -4.90 16.56
C ASP A 17 7.93 -4.87 15.19
N LEU A 18 7.21 -5.19 14.11
CA LEU A 18 7.74 -5.14 12.75
C LEU A 18 7.62 -3.75 12.10
N TRP A 19 6.98 -2.78 12.77
CA TRP A 19 6.71 -1.49 12.16
C TRP A 19 7.99 -0.66 11.99
N ILE A 20 8.12 -0.09 10.80
CA ILE A 20 9.16 0.88 10.52
C ILE A 20 8.86 2.15 11.33
N SER A 21 9.88 2.71 11.97
CA SER A 21 9.76 3.99 12.67
C SER A 21 9.18 5.05 11.72
N PRO A 22 8.14 5.80 12.13
CA PRO A 22 7.60 6.90 11.32
C PRO A 22 8.54 8.10 11.28
N THR A 23 9.60 8.11 12.10
CA THR A 23 10.60 9.17 12.15
C THR A 23 11.73 8.85 11.19
N ALA A 24 12.02 9.78 10.28
CA ALA A 24 13.14 9.67 9.35
C ALA A 24 14.48 9.52 10.10
N ASN A 25 15.33 8.59 9.65
CA ASN A 25 16.68 8.38 10.17
C ASN A 25 17.73 8.60 9.07
N LEU A 26 18.09 9.85 8.86
CA LEU A 26 19.04 10.24 7.80
C LEU A 26 20.45 9.69 8.03
N ILE A 27 20.87 9.50 9.28
CA ILE A 27 22.20 8.98 9.62
C ILE A 27 22.31 7.51 9.19
N ALA A 28 21.33 6.69 9.58
CA ALA A 28 21.31 5.28 9.21
C ALA A 28 21.13 5.10 7.69
N GLY A 29 20.24 5.88 7.06
CA GLY A 29 20.06 5.85 5.60
C GLY A 29 21.33 6.19 4.84
N ARG A 30 22.04 7.25 5.27
CA ARG A 30 23.34 7.63 4.72
C ARG A 30 24.37 6.51 4.84
N ALA A 31 24.54 5.97 6.04
CA ALA A 31 25.51 4.91 6.31
C ALA A 31 25.23 3.67 5.44
N LEU A 32 23.96 3.30 5.26
CA LEU A 32 23.57 2.17 4.41
C LEU A 32 23.93 2.41 2.93
N ILE A 33 23.63 3.60 2.41
CA ILE A 33 23.92 3.96 1.01
C ILE A 33 25.45 3.95 0.77
N GLU A 34 26.21 4.59 1.65
CA GLU A 34 27.67 4.71 1.52
C GLU A 34 28.38 3.35 1.71
N ALA A 35 27.91 2.49 2.62
CA ALA A 35 28.42 1.13 2.79
C ALA A 35 28.24 0.25 1.55
N ASN A 36 27.29 0.60 0.66
CA ASN A 36 27.06 -0.09 -0.62
C ASN A 36 27.87 0.53 -1.79
N GLY A 37 28.80 1.43 -1.49
CA GLY A 37 29.74 2.00 -2.46
C GLY A 37 29.20 3.18 -3.26
N TRP A 38 28.09 3.79 -2.82
CA TRP A 38 27.56 5.01 -3.40
C TRP A 38 28.28 6.24 -2.82
N VAL A 39 28.62 7.20 -3.66
CA VAL A 39 29.30 8.45 -3.26
C VAL A 39 28.53 9.66 -3.74
N ARG A 40 28.57 10.78 -3.00
CA ARG A 40 27.92 12.01 -3.47
C ARG A 40 28.70 12.67 -4.60
N ASN A 41 27.99 13.15 -5.61
CA ASN A 41 28.52 13.97 -6.69
C ASN A 41 28.50 15.46 -6.34
N ALA A 42 28.98 16.31 -7.25
CA ALA A 42 29.04 17.75 -7.07
C ALA A 42 27.65 18.42 -6.91
N SER A 43 26.60 17.78 -7.43
CA SER A 43 25.20 18.22 -7.29
C SER A 43 24.57 17.77 -5.97
N GLY A 44 25.29 17.02 -5.13
CA GLY A 44 24.85 16.55 -3.83
C GLY A 44 24.08 15.21 -3.85
N PHE A 45 23.94 14.57 -5.02
CA PHE A 45 23.24 13.29 -5.17
C PHE A 45 24.21 12.11 -5.16
N TYR A 46 23.78 10.96 -4.65
CA TYR A 46 24.54 9.73 -4.66
C TYR A 46 24.69 9.20 -6.09
N GLN A 47 25.87 8.71 -6.43
CA GLN A 47 26.18 8.05 -7.68
C GLN A 47 27.11 6.85 -7.48
N LYS A 48 27.06 5.91 -8.41
CA LYS A 48 27.93 4.74 -8.50
C LYS A 48 28.11 4.36 -9.96
N ASP A 49 29.34 4.09 -10.38
CA ASP A 49 29.67 3.68 -11.76
C ASP A 49 29.11 4.62 -12.84
N GLY A 50 29.09 5.92 -12.56
CA GLY A 50 28.58 6.96 -13.48
C GLY A 50 27.06 7.11 -13.53
N GLN A 51 26.32 6.38 -12.68
CA GLN A 51 24.86 6.47 -12.58
C GLN A 51 24.45 7.10 -11.26
N GLU A 52 23.51 8.05 -11.31
CA GLU A 52 22.90 8.61 -10.10
C GLU A 52 21.89 7.64 -9.48
N LEU A 53 21.90 7.54 -8.14
CA LEU A 53 20.83 6.88 -7.39
C LEU A 53 19.57 7.71 -7.56
N SER A 54 18.68 7.25 -8.43
CA SER A 54 17.52 8.00 -8.87
C SER A 54 16.22 7.19 -8.73
N LEU A 55 15.11 7.92 -8.68
CA LEU A 55 13.77 7.32 -8.55
C LEU A 55 12.71 8.22 -9.24
N ASP A 56 11.97 7.69 -10.21
CA ASP A 56 10.79 8.34 -10.80
C ASP A 56 9.50 7.80 -10.17
N ILE A 57 8.77 8.66 -9.47
CA ILE A 57 7.52 8.29 -8.78
C ILE A 57 6.32 8.62 -9.68
N GLN A 58 5.57 7.61 -10.09
CA GLN A 58 4.32 7.78 -10.81
C GLN A 58 3.13 7.93 -9.85
N THR A 59 2.23 8.86 -10.17
CA THR A 59 0.98 9.11 -9.45
C THR A 59 -0.19 9.21 -10.43
N HIS A 60 -1.40 8.84 -9.97
CA HIS A 60 -2.62 9.02 -10.76
C HIS A 60 -3.04 10.49 -10.79
N GLU A 61 -3.46 11.03 -11.94
CA GLU A 61 -3.85 12.44 -12.11
C GLU A 61 -4.96 12.93 -11.18
N GLY A 62 -6.02 12.13 -11.04
CA GLY A 62 -7.16 12.43 -10.18
C GLY A 62 -6.91 12.29 -8.67
N PHE A 63 -5.81 11.67 -8.23
CA PHE A 63 -5.54 11.41 -6.81
C PHE A 63 -4.67 12.53 -6.22
N ILE A 64 -5.28 13.70 -6.04
CA ILE A 64 -4.62 14.92 -5.56
C ILE A 64 -3.86 14.69 -4.25
N GLU A 65 -4.45 13.92 -3.34
CA GLU A 65 -3.85 13.59 -2.06
C GLU A 65 -2.58 12.74 -2.20
N MET A 66 -2.56 11.80 -3.16
CA MET A 66 -1.38 10.98 -3.44
C MET A 66 -0.28 11.78 -4.14
N ARG A 67 -0.67 12.75 -4.98
CA ARG A 67 0.28 13.70 -5.57
C ARG A 67 0.99 14.53 -4.50
N ARG A 68 0.25 15.05 -3.52
CA ARG A 68 0.84 15.80 -2.39
C ARG A 68 1.75 14.95 -1.52
N ILE A 69 1.40 13.69 -1.27
CA ILE A 69 2.28 12.76 -0.56
C ILE A 69 3.57 12.52 -1.36
N ALA A 70 3.46 12.32 -2.68
CA ALA A 70 4.61 12.16 -3.56
C ALA A 70 5.54 13.37 -3.54
N GLU A 71 4.99 14.60 -3.56
CA GLU A 71 5.77 15.84 -3.49
C GLU A 71 6.65 15.89 -2.22
N VAL A 72 6.09 15.53 -1.06
CA VAL A 72 6.84 15.46 0.21
C VAL A 72 7.90 14.36 0.18
N VAL A 73 7.57 13.19 -0.37
CA VAL A 73 8.53 12.08 -0.49
C VAL A 73 9.71 12.47 -1.40
N VAL A 74 9.44 13.16 -2.52
CA VAL A 74 10.46 13.70 -3.42
C VAL A 74 11.38 14.64 -2.67
N GLU A 75 10.84 15.59 -1.91
CA GLU A 75 11.63 16.54 -1.13
C GLU A 75 12.53 15.82 -0.12
N GLN A 76 11.98 14.86 0.64
CA GLN A 76 12.71 14.11 1.65
C GLN A 76 13.83 13.25 1.07
N LEU A 77 13.57 12.54 -0.04
CA LEU A 77 14.57 11.70 -0.69
C LEU A 77 15.68 12.55 -1.33
N ARG A 78 15.35 13.69 -1.92
CA ARG A 78 16.35 14.65 -2.44
C ARG A 78 17.21 15.22 -1.33
N ALA A 79 16.62 15.59 -0.19
CA ALA A 79 17.38 16.02 0.99
C ALA A 79 18.30 14.91 1.52
N ALA A 80 17.90 13.65 1.39
CA ALA A 80 18.74 12.49 1.70
C ALA A 80 19.84 12.24 0.66
N GLY A 81 19.83 12.89 -0.51
CA GLY A 81 20.81 12.73 -1.57
C GLY A 81 20.41 11.73 -2.67
N ILE A 82 19.14 11.36 -2.76
CA ILE A 82 18.61 10.51 -3.83
C ILE A 82 17.95 11.42 -4.87
N MET A 83 18.31 11.26 -6.15
CA MET A 83 17.75 12.06 -7.24
C MET A 83 16.33 11.59 -7.56
N THR A 84 15.35 12.08 -6.81
CA THR A 84 13.95 11.71 -6.98
C THR A 84 13.20 12.76 -7.79
N THR A 85 12.31 12.27 -8.67
CA THR A 85 11.33 13.05 -9.41
C THR A 85 9.95 12.42 -9.28
N MET A 86 8.91 13.15 -9.66
CA MET A 86 7.57 12.58 -9.76
C MET A 86 6.86 13.09 -11.00
N ARG A 87 5.92 12.29 -11.49
CA ARG A 87 4.98 12.70 -12.53
C ARG A 87 3.59 12.18 -12.28
N SER A 88 2.65 12.97 -12.77
CA SER A 88 1.24 12.60 -12.81
C SER A 88 0.94 11.94 -14.15
N VAL A 89 0.23 10.82 -14.11
CA VAL A 89 -0.08 9.98 -15.26
C VAL A 89 -1.59 9.80 -15.38
N ALA A 90 -2.09 9.77 -16.62
CA ALA A 90 -3.49 9.52 -16.93
C ALA A 90 -3.97 8.21 -16.30
N GLY A 91 -5.21 8.17 -15.82
CA GLY A 91 -5.67 7.06 -14.97
C GLY A 91 -5.56 5.67 -15.58
N SER A 92 -5.89 5.52 -16.87
CA SER A 92 -5.73 4.26 -17.61
C SER A 92 -4.26 3.86 -17.74
N THR A 93 -3.40 4.79 -18.15
CA THR A 93 -1.96 4.55 -18.29
C THR A 93 -1.30 4.23 -16.94
N TRP A 94 -1.69 4.90 -15.86
CA TRP A 94 -1.19 4.60 -14.52
C TRP A 94 -1.57 3.17 -14.07
N SER A 95 -2.82 2.76 -14.36
CA SER A 95 -3.30 1.40 -14.08
C SER A 95 -2.55 0.35 -14.90
N ASP A 96 -2.31 0.63 -16.18
CA ASP A 96 -1.58 -0.26 -17.08
C ASP A 96 -0.11 -0.36 -16.70
N ASN A 97 0.57 0.76 -16.41
CA ASN A 97 1.95 0.77 -15.96
C ASN A 97 2.14 -0.13 -14.74
N LYS A 98 1.26 -0.04 -13.74
CA LYS A 98 1.28 -0.97 -12.61
C LYS A 98 1.05 -2.41 -13.05
N ALA A 99 -0.01 -2.67 -13.82
CA ALA A 99 -0.36 -4.03 -14.21
C ALA A 99 0.76 -4.73 -14.99
N PHE A 100 1.49 -3.99 -15.83
CA PHE A 100 2.59 -4.49 -16.66
C PHE A 100 3.97 -4.39 -15.99
N GLY A 101 4.12 -3.64 -14.89
CA GLY A 101 5.39 -3.47 -14.19
C GLY A 101 6.27 -2.36 -14.77
N ASN A 102 5.66 -1.39 -15.46
CA ASN A 102 6.35 -0.32 -16.20
C ASN A 102 6.46 0.95 -15.34
N PHE A 103 7.15 0.82 -14.20
CA PHE A 103 7.41 1.91 -13.26
C PHE A 103 8.67 1.64 -12.43
N ASP A 104 9.33 2.71 -11.97
CA ASP A 104 10.38 2.61 -10.95
C ASP A 104 9.77 2.64 -9.55
N ALA A 105 8.88 3.62 -9.31
CA ALA A 105 8.05 3.70 -8.11
C ALA A 105 6.64 4.19 -8.43
N VAL A 106 5.69 3.76 -7.60
CA VAL A 106 4.31 4.22 -7.62
C VAL A 106 3.85 4.46 -6.19
N ILE A 107 3.10 5.54 -5.97
CA ILE A 107 2.37 5.77 -4.73
C ILE A 107 0.90 5.42 -4.91
N ASP A 108 0.37 4.57 -4.01
CA ASP A 108 -0.98 4.01 -4.15
C ASP A 108 -1.59 3.41 -2.86
N TRP A 109 -2.86 3.01 -2.95
CA TRP A 109 -3.73 2.36 -1.95
C TRP A 109 -3.64 0.82 -1.93
N ASP A 110 -2.86 0.20 -2.80
CA ASP A 110 -3.07 -1.19 -3.28
C ASP A 110 -2.84 -2.33 -2.26
N ALA A 111 -2.55 -2.05 -1.00
CA ALA A 111 -2.61 -3.05 0.07
C ALA A 111 -4.04 -3.24 0.63
N CYS A 112 -5.02 -2.46 0.17
CA CYS A 112 -6.41 -2.55 0.58
C CYS A 112 -7.04 -3.91 0.24
N GLY A 113 -7.74 -4.49 1.23
CA GLY A 113 -8.53 -5.68 0.99
C GLY A 113 -9.24 -6.17 2.24
N SER A 114 -8.45 -6.66 3.18
CA SER A 114 -8.89 -7.31 4.41
C SER A 114 -9.56 -6.34 5.40
N VAL A 115 -10.73 -6.68 5.93
CA VAL A 115 -11.44 -5.86 6.96
C VAL A 115 -11.70 -6.59 8.28
N ASN A 116 -11.59 -7.91 8.29
CA ASN A 116 -11.87 -8.78 9.44
C ASN A 116 -11.01 -10.05 9.50
N GLU A 117 -10.08 -10.23 8.56
CA GLU A 117 -9.21 -11.39 8.38
C GLU A 117 -7.94 -10.92 7.66
N PRO A 118 -6.77 -11.56 7.73
CA PRO A 118 -5.54 -11.00 7.13
C PRO A 118 -5.24 -11.52 5.71
N TRP A 119 -5.85 -12.62 5.29
CA TRP A 119 -5.51 -13.35 4.07
C TRP A 119 -5.73 -12.52 2.82
N TYR A 120 -6.85 -11.82 2.66
CA TYR A 120 -7.13 -11.17 1.37
C TYR A 120 -6.10 -10.09 1.02
N SER A 121 -5.71 -9.23 1.98
CA SER A 121 -4.62 -8.25 1.79
C SER A 121 -3.26 -8.91 1.55
N MET A 122 -2.96 -10.01 2.25
CA MET A 122 -1.70 -10.74 2.08
C MET A 122 -1.62 -11.47 0.73
N ASN A 123 -2.73 -12.07 0.30
CA ASN A 123 -2.82 -12.87 -0.91
C ASN A 123 -2.43 -12.07 -2.16
N ARG A 124 -2.67 -10.74 -2.15
CA ARG A 124 -2.28 -9.81 -3.21
C ARG A 124 -0.80 -9.87 -3.56
N TYR A 125 0.08 -10.30 -2.66
CA TYR A 125 1.54 -10.33 -2.88
C TYR A 125 2.10 -11.75 -3.11
N THR A 126 1.23 -12.72 -3.38
CA THR A 126 1.66 -14.12 -3.57
C THR A 126 2.17 -14.40 -4.98
N GLN A 127 2.99 -15.46 -5.11
CA GLN A 127 3.62 -15.86 -6.38
C GLN A 127 2.62 -16.25 -7.47
N GLN A 128 1.37 -16.60 -7.13
CA GLN A 128 0.34 -16.88 -8.15
C GLN A 128 0.06 -15.67 -9.06
N PHE A 129 0.30 -14.46 -8.55
CA PHE A 129 0.13 -13.20 -9.27
C PHE A 129 1.43 -12.67 -9.88
N LEU A 130 2.58 -13.32 -9.61
CA LEU A 130 3.85 -12.92 -10.22
C LEU A 130 3.78 -13.12 -11.73
N ARG A 131 4.13 -12.07 -12.47
CA ARG A 131 4.29 -12.09 -13.93
C ARG A 131 5.61 -11.42 -14.29
N PRO A 132 6.25 -11.75 -15.42
CA PRO A 132 7.36 -10.96 -15.94
C PRO A 132 6.98 -9.49 -16.16
N ILE A 133 7.98 -8.62 -16.29
CA ILE A 133 7.78 -7.26 -16.83
C ILE A 133 7.15 -7.38 -18.23
N ASP A 134 6.30 -6.41 -18.58
CA ASP A 134 5.50 -6.39 -19.80
C ASP A 134 4.45 -7.51 -19.94
N GLN A 135 4.18 -8.26 -18.87
CA GLN A 135 3.01 -9.13 -18.78
C GLN A 135 2.02 -8.61 -17.72
N ARG A 136 0.75 -8.52 -18.11
CA ARG A 136 -0.32 -8.03 -17.22
C ARG A 136 -0.51 -8.96 -16.02
N ALA A 137 -0.27 -8.44 -14.82
CA ALA A 137 -0.71 -9.06 -13.58
C ALA A 137 -2.22 -8.83 -13.36
N SER A 138 -2.90 -9.83 -12.80
CA SER A 138 -4.35 -9.78 -12.55
C SER A 138 -4.68 -8.96 -11.31
N GLY A 139 -5.73 -8.14 -11.37
CA GLY A 139 -6.30 -7.45 -10.21
C GLY A 139 -5.37 -6.46 -9.49
N ASN A 140 -4.33 -5.97 -10.17
CA ASN A 140 -3.22 -5.22 -9.57
C ASN A 140 -2.61 -5.97 -8.37
N ASN A 141 -2.52 -7.30 -8.45
CA ASN A 141 -1.84 -8.12 -7.46
C ASN A 141 -0.38 -8.34 -7.87
N ASN A 142 0.52 -8.33 -6.90
CA ASN A 142 1.96 -8.47 -7.04
C ASN A 142 2.54 -7.63 -8.20
N PHE A 143 2.01 -6.42 -8.37
CA PHE A 143 2.44 -5.50 -9.42
C PHE A 143 3.88 -5.02 -9.22
N VAL A 144 4.37 -5.08 -7.98
CA VAL A 144 5.77 -4.85 -7.57
C VAL A 144 6.74 -5.98 -7.94
N ARG A 145 6.24 -7.07 -8.54
CA ARG A 145 7.06 -8.19 -9.05
C ARG A 145 7.89 -8.89 -7.97
N TRP A 146 7.37 -8.91 -6.75
CA TRP A 146 8.06 -9.57 -5.65
C TRP A 146 8.20 -11.07 -5.92
N SER A 147 9.45 -11.55 -5.84
CA SER A 147 9.87 -12.89 -6.21
C SER A 147 11.05 -13.34 -5.34
N GLY A 148 11.55 -14.56 -5.55
CA GLY A 148 12.64 -15.13 -4.75
C GLY A 148 12.19 -16.11 -3.67
N ALA A 149 13.11 -16.47 -2.78
CA ALA A 149 12.86 -17.49 -1.75
C ALA A 149 11.86 -17.01 -0.68
N GLY A 150 11.99 -15.77 -0.19
CA GLY A 150 11.04 -15.20 0.76
C GLY A 150 9.62 -15.14 0.19
N ALA A 151 9.46 -14.66 -1.04
CA ALA A 151 8.17 -14.65 -1.73
C ALA A 151 7.51 -16.04 -1.85
N LYS A 152 8.32 -17.10 -2.06
CA LYS A 152 7.85 -18.50 -2.09
C LYS A 152 7.34 -18.95 -0.72
N THR A 153 8.15 -18.77 0.32
CA THR A 153 7.80 -19.13 1.71
C THR A 153 6.57 -18.35 2.17
N TYR A 154 6.53 -17.04 1.92
CA TYR A 154 5.37 -16.19 2.16
C TYR A 154 4.12 -16.77 1.50
N SER A 155 4.19 -17.08 0.20
CA SER A 155 3.05 -17.60 -0.56
C SER A 155 2.53 -18.93 0.01
N GLN A 156 3.41 -19.81 0.49
CA GLN A 156 3.02 -21.06 1.14
C GLN A 156 2.30 -20.83 2.47
N LEU A 157 2.77 -19.88 3.28
CA LEU A 157 2.11 -19.50 4.53
C LEU A 157 0.73 -18.89 4.26
N VAL A 158 0.63 -17.97 3.29
CA VAL A 158 -0.65 -17.36 2.91
C VAL A 158 -1.62 -18.39 2.35
N ALA A 159 -1.17 -19.36 1.57
CA ALA A 159 -2.00 -20.45 1.06
C ALA A 159 -2.60 -21.30 2.19
N LYS A 160 -1.83 -21.56 3.26
CA LYS A 160 -2.34 -22.26 4.47
C LYS A 160 -3.43 -21.45 5.16
N ILE A 161 -3.26 -20.14 5.29
CA ILE A 161 -4.30 -19.27 5.89
C ILE A 161 -5.58 -19.34 5.05
N GLY A 162 -5.48 -19.33 3.73
CA GLY A 162 -6.63 -19.27 2.82
C GLY A 162 -7.59 -20.47 2.84
N VAL A 163 -7.21 -21.57 3.50
CA VAL A 163 -8.06 -22.77 3.66
C VAL A 163 -8.58 -22.95 5.08
N LEU A 164 -8.23 -22.06 6.02
CA LEU A 164 -8.67 -22.13 7.41
C LEU A 164 -10.03 -21.42 7.59
N PRO A 165 -10.87 -21.88 8.53
CA PRO A 165 -12.08 -21.16 8.89
C PRO A 165 -11.73 -19.81 9.52
N LEU A 166 -12.61 -18.82 9.36
CA LEU A 166 -12.45 -17.51 10.02
C LEU A 166 -12.32 -17.70 11.53
N GLY A 167 -11.31 -17.07 12.13
CA GLY A 167 -11.06 -17.15 13.57
C GLY A 167 -10.25 -18.38 14.03
N ASP A 168 -9.80 -19.23 13.11
CA ASP A 168 -8.90 -20.35 13.46
C ASP A 168 -7.62 -19.85 14.14
N SER A 169 -7.22 -20.52 15.23
CA SER A 169 -6.06 -20.12 16.04
C SER A 169 -4.73 -20.24 15.30
N ALA A 170 -4.66 -21.06 14.24
CA ALA A 170 -3.48 -21.19 13.39
C ALA A 170 -3.25 -19.97 12.46
N ILE A 171 -4.26 -19.11 12.24
CA ILE A 171 -4.13 -17.94 11.35
C ILE A 171 -3.08 -16.97 11.87
N MET A 172 -3.12 -16.64 13.17
CA MET A 172 -2.25 -15.62 13.76
C MET A 172 -0.75 -15.96 13.64
N PRO A 173 -0.27 -17.15 14.04
CA PRO A 173 1.15 -17.49 13.90
C PRO A 173 1.61 -17.56 12.44
N LEU A 174 0.79 -18.09 11.53
CA LEU A 174 1.09 -18.11 10.09
C LEU A 174 1.20 -16.69 9.51
N MET A 175 0.29 -15.79 9.92
CA MET A 175 0.32 -14.39 9.54
C MET A 175 1.59 -13.70 10.04
N SER A 176 1.95 -13.88 11.32
CA SER A 176 3.17 -13.31 11.89
C SER A 176 4.42 -13.72 11.12
N GLU A 177 4.56 -15.01 10.82
CA GLU A 177 5.72 -15.54 10.09
C GLU A 177 5.80 -14.97 8.68
N ALA A 178 4.66 -14.91 7.98
CA ALA A 178 4.59 -14.32 6.65
C ALA A 178 4.92 -12.82 6.68
N MET A 179 4.41 -12.08 7.67
CA MET A 179 4.68 -10.65 7.79
C MET A 179 6.12 -10.34 8.18
N LYS A 180 6.81 -11.20 8.95
CA LYS A 180 8.25 -11.08 9.19
C LYS A 180 9.04 -11.09 7.88
N ILE A 181 8.73 -12.04 6.99
CA ILE A 181 9.38 -12.13 5.67
C ILE A 181 9.07 -10.86 4.86
N PHE A 182 7.80 -10.50 4.75
CA PHE A 182 7.34 -9.34 3.97
C PHE A 182 8.01 -8.04 4.41
N MET A 183 8.13 -7.82 5.72
CA MET A 183 8.76 -6.62 6.27
C MET A 183 10.29 -6.68 6.15
N SER A 184 10.92 -7.84 6.34
CA SER A 184 12.38 -7.98 6.21
C SER A 184 12.88 -7.78 4.77
N GLU A 185 12.07 -8.13 3.77
CA GLU A 185 12.40 -7.95 2.36
C GLU A 185 11.92 -6.60 1.81
N GLN A 186 11.36 -5.72 2.65
CA GLN A 186 10.90 -4.37 2.28
C GLN A 186 10.06 -4.35 0.99
N VAL A 187 9.10 -5.28 0.87
CA VAL A 187 8.32 -5.50 -0.37
C VAL A 187 7.59 -4.24 -0.84
N VAL A 188 7.13 -3.44 0.11
CA VAL A 188 6.60 -2.09 -0.09
C VAL A 188 7.12 -1.17 1.00
N ILE A 189 7.06 0.13 0.78
CA ILE A 189 7.36 1.15 1.79
C ILE A 189 6.04 1.74 2.29
N PRO A 190 5.54 1.37 3.48
CA PRO A 190 4.34 1.97 4.05
C PRO A 190 4.60 3.44 4.41
N ILE A 191 3.79 4.36 3.89
CA ILE A 191 3.94 5.81 4.16
C ILE A 191 2.92 6.28 5.20
N THR A 192 1.64 6.06 4.96
CA THR A 192 0.56 6.52 5.86
C THR A 192 -0.70 5.67 5.69
N GLN A 193 -1.53 5.63 6.73
CA GLN A 193 -2.89 5.10 6.64
C GLN A 193 -3.82 6.14 6.02
N SER A 194 -4.57 5.72 5.01
CA SER A 194 -5.54 6.59 4.36
C SER A 194 -6.68 6.93 5.32
N ARG A 195 -6.83 8.21 5.66
CA ARG A 195 -8.01 8.74 6.34
C ARG A 195 -8.91 9.43 5.31
N LYS A 196 -10.17 9.01 5.25
CA LYS A 196 -11.16 9.60 4.34
C LYS A 196 -12.09 10.53 5.14
N LEU A 197 -12.21 11.77 4.66
CA LEU A 197 -13.22 12.72 5.11
C LEU A 197 -14.38 12.62 4.13
N VAL A 198 -15.54 12.15 4.61
CA VAL A 198 -16.73 11.96 3.77
C VAL A 198 -17.86 12.85 4.31
N PRO A 199 -18.03 14.07 3.79
CA PRO A 199 -19.16 14.91 4.15
C PRO A 199 -20.43 14.40 3.46
N PHE A 200 -21.56 14.48 4.17
CA PHE A 200 -22.87 14.21 3.61
C PHE A 200 -23.76 15.44 3.72
N ASP A 201 -24.39 15.80 2.62
CA ASP A 201 -25.48 16.77 2.60
C ASP A 201 -26.79 16.05 2.96
N THR A 202 -27.46 16.53 4.01
CA THR A 202 -28.71 15.96 4.51
C THR A 202 -29.96 16.70 4.04
N THR A 203 -29.82 17.67 3.12
CA THR A 203 -30.93 18.49 2.60
C THR A 203 -32.03 17.64 1.97
N TYR A 204 -31.66 16.62 1.18
CA TYR A 204 -32.62 15.78 0.45
C TYR A 204 -32.63 14.32 0.90
N TRP A 205 -31.52 13.83 1.45
CA TRP A 205 -31.33 12.43 1.79
C TRP A 205 -30.76 12.29 3.19
N VAL A 206 -31.40 11.46 4.01
CA VAL A 206 -30.92 11.06 5.33
C VAL A 206 -30.72 9.54 5.39
N GLY A 207 -30.15 9.05 6.49
CA GLY A 207 -29.82 7.63 6.62
C GLY A 207 -28.41 7.27 6.18
N TRP A 208 -27.58 8.27 5.87
CA TRP A 208 -26.15 8.09 5.58
C TRP A 208 -25.43 7.29 6.68
N PRO A 209 -24.42 6.50 6.31
CA PRO A 209 -23.58 5.80 7.28
C PRO A 209 -22.80 6.84 8.09
N THR A 210 -22.94 6.76 9.41
CA THR A 210 -22.18 7.60 10.35
C THR A 210 -21.68 6.73 11.48
N GLN A 211 -20.86 7.29 12.37
CA GLN A 211 -20.47 6.57 13.58
C GLN A 211 -21.68 6.08 14.40
N LYS A 212 -22.78 6.86 14.44
CA LYS A 212 -24.02 6.49 15.14
C LYS A 212 -24.91 5.55 14.32
N ASN A 213 -24.82 5.62 13.00
CA ASN A 213 -25.55 4.78 12.04
C ASN A 213 -24.56 3.91 11.25
N ASN A 214 -23.82 3.06 11.97
CA ASN A 214 -22.64 2.37 11.44
C ASN A 214 -22.98 1.06 10.71
N TYR A 215 -23.84 1.12 9.70
CA TYR A 215 -24.23 -0.07 8.94
C TYR A 215 -23.24 -0.43 7.81
N ASN A 216 -22.38 0.51 7.39
CA ASN A 216 -21.31 0.28 6.40
C ASN A 216 -20.26 1.40 6.47
N HIS A 217 -19.09 1.21 5.85
CA HIS A 217 -18.08 2.24 5.63
C HIS A 217 -18.66 3.40 4.79
N PRO A 218 -18.49 4.67 5.22
CA PRO A 218 -19.12 5.81 4.58
C PRO A 218 -18.71 6.19 3.17
N SER A 219 -17.60 5.66 2.63
CA SER A 219 -17.15 6.07 1.31
C SER A 219 -18.18 5.71 0.22
N THR A 220 -18.40 6.61 -0.73
CA THR A 220 -19.45 6.49 -1.76
C THR A 220 -18.98 5.84 -3.07
N HIS A 221 -17.91 5.04 -3.00
CA HIS A 221 -17.38 4.27 -4.13
C HIS A 221 -17.53 2.75 -3.92
N TRP A 222 -17.12 1.95 -4.92
CA TRP A 222 -17.07 0.48 -4.86
C TRP A 222 -18.40 -0.18 -4.42
N GLN A 223 -18.33 -1.35 -3.77
CA GLN A 223 -19.49 -2.14 -3.36
C GLN A 223 -20.35 -1.49 -2.28
N MET A 224 -19.80 -0.59 -1.44
CA MET A 224 -20.59 0.03 -0.36
C MET A 224 -21.61 1.04 -0.89
N THR A 225 -21.35 1.69 -2.03
CA THR A 225 -22.32 2.62 -2.67
C THR A 225 -23.67 1.96 -2.86
N HIS A 226 -23.69 0.71 -3.33
CA HIS A 226 -24.93 -0.03 -3.54
C HIS A 226 -25.72 -0.18 -2.22
N GLN A 227 -25.07 -0.58 -1.14
CA GLN A 227 -25.72 -0.72 0.17
C GLN A 227 -26.15 0.63 0.76
N ILE A 228 -25.37 1.69 0.54
CA ILE A 228 -25.69 3.03 1.01
C ILE A 228 -26.98 3.51 0.36
N ILE A 229 -27.10 3.43 -0.97
CA ILE A 229 -28.28 3.91 -1.71
C ILE A 229 -29.57 3.24 -1.21
N HIS A 230 -29.55 1.92 -0.94
CA HIS A 230 -30.72 1.19 -0.43
C HIS A 230 -31.15 1.59 0.99
N ARG A 231 -30.29 2.28 1.74
CA ARG A 231 -30.54 2.75 3.11
C ARG A 231 -30.88 4.24 3.17
N LEU A 232 -30.65 4.98 2.10
CA LEU A 232 -31.02 6.39 2.02
C LEU A 232 -32.54 6.53 1.93
N ARG A 233 -33.04 7.55 2.61
CA ARG A 233 -34.46 7.92 2.61
C ARG A 233 -34.60 9.42 2.44
N LYS A 234 -35.72 9.83 1.87
CA LYS A 234 -36.02 11.25 1.63
C LYS A 234 -35.98 11.99 2.97
N ALA A 235 -35.34 13.14 3.01
CA ALA A 235 -35.38 14.00 4.19
C ALA A 235 -36.85 14.41 4.48
N GLY A 236 -37.28 14.25 5.73
CA GLY A 236 -38.65 14.58 6.17
C GLY A 236 -39.72 13.50 5.93
N SER A 237 -39.34 12.29 5.46
CA SER A 237 -40.23 11.12 5.43
C SER A 237 -40.16 10.27 6.70
#